data_AF-A0A9E3H1N9-F1
#
_entry.id   AF-A0A9E3H1N9-F1
#
_cell.length_a   1.000
_cell.length_b   1.000
_cell.length_c   1.000
_cell.angle_alpha   90.00
_cell.angle_beta   90.00
_cell.angle_gamma   90.00
#
_symmetry.space_group_name_H-M   'P 1'
#
loop_
_entity.id
_entity.type
_entity.pdbx_description
1 polymer ?
#
loop_
_entity_poly.entity_id
_entity_poly.type
_entity_poly.pdbx_seq_one_letter_code
_entity_poly.pdbx_strand_id
1 'polypeptide(L)'
;MTLTLSDEVAIISAGVSLIALAVAVVSIRKSDRNSSAATLVALNEGFQQAWHRFLSAEDEPERQYEFSELMNLLEIGCAIYLEGSLSGVSRELAEEYLGNTLSLLETNQDARSRIGPMRHSPTTFKYIRQFLVCMGRKEHLHKIAVAFLPDQ
;
A
#
# COMPACT_ATOMS: atom_id res chain seq x y z
N MET A 1 -54.87 -7.46 30.53
CA MET A 1 -53.66 -8.20 30.09
C MET A 1 -53.41 -7.83 28.63
N THR A 2 -52.64 -6.76 28.41
CA THR A 2 -52.30 -6.22 27.06
C THR A 2 -50.80 -5.95 27.04
N LEU A 3 -50.00 -6.99 27.28
CA LEU A 3 -48.54 -6.90 27.42
C LEU A 3 -47.77 -7.92 26.57
N THR A 4 -48.42 -8.63 25.63
CA THR A 4 -47.73 -9.71 24.88
C THR A 4 -47.33 -9.32 23.46
N LEU A 5 -48.12 -8.50 22.76
CA LEU A 5 -47.85 -8.17 21.35
C LEU A 5 -46.64 -7.24 21.16
N SER A 6 -46.44 -6.25 22.04
CA SER A 6 -45.29 -5.33 21.92
C SER A 6 -43.95 -6.01 22.20
N ASP A 7 -43.91 -6.92 23.16
CA ASP A 7 -42.68 -7.66 23.50
C ASP A 7 -42.33 -8.66 22.38
N GLU A 8 -43.33 -9.27 21.75
CA GLU A 8 -43.14 -10.17 20.61
C GLU A 8 -42.60 -9.44 19.37
N VAL A 9 -43.13 -8.24 19.07
CA VAL A 9 -42.62 -7.39 17.98
C VAL A 9 -41.22 -6.85 18.28
N ALA A 10 -40.91 -6.54 19.54
CA ALA A 10 -39.59 -6.10 19.97
C ALA A 10 -38.53 -7.20 19.78
N ILE A 11 -38.87 -8.46 20.12
CA ILE A 11 -37.98 -9.61 19.93
C ILE A 11 -37.72 -9.87 18.43
N ILE A 12 -38.77 -9.82 17.60
CA ILE A 12 -38.65 -10.04 16.16
C ILE A 12 -37.80 -8.93 15.51
N SER A 13 -38.04 -7.66 15.86
CA SER A 13 -37.29 -6.53 15.30
C SER A 13 -35.83 -6.50 15.77
N ALA A 14 -35.55 -6.92 17.01
CA ALA A 14 -34.19 -7.11 17.51
C ALA A 14 -33.46 -8.23 16.72
N GLY A 15 -34.15 -9.34 16.45
CA GLY A 15 -33.61 -10.44 15.64
C GLY A 15 -33.26 -10.01 14.21
N VAL A 16 -34.16 -9.30 13.54
CA VAL A 16 -33.92 -8.76 12.18
C VAL A 16 -32.74 -7.78 12.17
N SER A 17 -32.62 -6.92 13.18
CA SER A 17 -31.52 -5.95 13.29
C SER A 17 -30.16 -6.63 13.46
N LEU A 18 -30.08 -7.72 14.23
CA LEU A 18 -28.85 -8.52 14.39
C LEU A 18 -28.44 -9.21 13.09
N ILE A 19 -29.41 -9.75 12.34
CA ILE A 19 -29.15 -10.36 11.03
C ILE A 19 -28.67 -9.31 10.03
N ALA A 20 -29.31 -8.14 9.99
CA ALA A 20 -28.90 -7.03 9.13
C ALA A 20 -27.48 -6.56 9.46
N LEU A 21 -27.13 -6.45 10.74
CA LEU A 21 -25.77 -6.13 11.18
C LEU A 21 -24.77 -7.20 10.75
N ALA A 22 -25.10 -8.48 10.92
CA ALA A 22 -24.24 -9.58 10.49
C ALA A 22 -24.01 -9.55 8.97
N VAL A 23 -25.06 -9.33 8.18
CA VAL A 23 -24.97 -9.18 6.72
C VAL A 23 -24.15 -7.95 6.34
N ALA A 24 -24.33 -6.82 7.02
CA ALA A 24 -23.54 -5.61 6.81
C ALA A 24 -22.05 -5.86 7.10
N VAL A 25 -21.71 -6.50 8.22
CA VAL A 25 -20.33 -6.87 8.58
C VAL A 25 -19.74 -7.81 7.53
N VAL A 26 -20.47 -8.84 7.10
CA VAL A 26 -20.00 -9.76 6.04
C VAL A 26 -19.81 -9.03 4.71
N SER A 27 -20.71 -8.11 4.37
CA SER A 27 -20.67 -7.33 3.12
C SER A 27 -19.50 -6.35 3.12
N ILE A 28 -19.25 -5.67 4.24
CA ILE A 28 -18.08 -4.80 4.45
C ILE A 28 -16.81 -5.64 4.31
N ARG A 29 -16.68 -6.76 5.02
CA ARG A 29 -15.48 -7.61 4.93
C ARG A 29 -15.23 -8.16 3.53
N LYS A 30 -16.30 -8.51 2.79
CA LYS A 30 -16.18 -8.97 1.40
C LYS A 30 -15.82 -7.81 0.46
N SER A 31 -16.40 -6.63 0.69
CA SER A 31 -16.10 -5.40 -0.04
C SER A 31 -14.65 -4.98 0.17
N ASP A 32 -14.17 -4.97 1.41
CA ASP A 32 -12.78 -4.66 1.78
C ASP A 32 -11.79 -5.62 1.09
N ARG A 33 -12.12 -6.93 1.05
CA ARG A 33 -11.28 -7.94 0.36
C ARG A 33 -11.27 -7.75 -1.15
N ASN A 34 -12.42 -7.52 -1.77
CA ASN A 34 -12.50 -7.28 -3.22
C ASN A 34 -11.80 -5.98 -3.60
N SER A 35 -11.97 -4.92 -2.80
CA SER A 35 -11.28 -3.65 -2.95
C SER A 35 -9.78 -3.82 -2.78
N SER A 36 -9.33 -4.57 -1.76
CA SER A 36 -7.91 -4.86 -1.53
C SER A 36 -7.27 -5.59 -2.72
N ALA A 37 -7.97 -6.58 -3.29
CA ALA A 37 -7.48 -7.31 -4.46
C ALA A 37 -7.39 -6.40 -5.70
N ALA A 38 -8.41 -5.56 -5.95
CA ALA A 38 -8.40 -4.61 -7.07
C ALA A 38 -7.27 -3.59 -6.94
N THR A 39 -7.07 -3.02 -5.74
CA THR A 39 -5.96 -2.10 -5.46
C THR A 39 -4.60 -2.77 -5.69
N LEU A 40 -4.43 -4.02 -5.25
CA LEU A 40 -3.18 -4.76 -5.46
C LEU A 40 -2.89 -5.02 -6.93
N VAL A 41 -3.91 -5.39 -7.72
CA VAL A 41 -3.77 -5.61 -9.17
C VAL A 41 -3.39 -4.31 -9.86
N ALA A 42 -4.10 -3.20 -9.56
CA ALA A 42 -3.80 -1.89 -10.13
C ALA A 42 -2.38 -1.41 -9.79
N LEU A 43 -1.93 -1.63 -8.54
CA LEU A 43 -0.56 -1.33 -8.15
C LEU A 43 0.44 -2.18 -8.95
N ASN A 44 0.23 -3.50 -9.02
CA ASN A 44 1.13 -4.39 -9.74
C ASN A 44 1.24 -4.03 -11.23
N GLU A 45 0.11 -3.76 -11.91
CA GLU A 45 0.11 -3.31 -13.31
C GLU A 45 0.84 -1.97 -13.47
N GLY A 46 0.58 -1.01 -12.58
CA GLY A 46 1.26 0.27 -12.57
C GLY A 46 2.78 0.14 -12.42
N PHE A 47 3.24 -0.72 -11.51
CA PHE A 47 4.68 -0.93 -11.29
C PHE A 47 5.34 -1.63 -12.46
N GLN A 48 4.70 -2.67 -13.02
CA GLN A 48 5.22 -3.33 -14.22
C GLN A 48 5.36 -2.35 -15.38
N GLN A 49 4.36 -1.49 -15.59
CA GLN A 49 4.41 -0.46 -16.62
C GLN A 49 5.47 0.61 -16.36
N ALA A 50 5.62 1.07 -15.11
CA ALA A 50 6.65 2.04 -14.73
C ALA A 50 8.07 1.48 -14.88
N TRP A 51 8.30 0.23 -14.47
CA TRP A 51 9.57 -0.46 -14.69
C TRP A 51 9.88 -0.62 -16.17
N HIS A 52 8.88 -1.01 -16.97
CA HIS A 52 9.07 -1.15 -18.42
C HIS A 52 9.48 0.18 -19.05
N ARG A 53 8.77 1.28 -18.74
CA ARG A 53 9.12 2.61 -19.24
C ARG A 53 10.52 3.06 -18.82
N PHE A 54 10.88 2.86 -17.55
CA PHE A 54 12.22 3.17 -17.06
C PHE A 54 13.33 2.39 -17.77
N LEU A 55 13.12 1.08 -18.00
CA LEU A 55 14.09 0.21 -18.64
C LEU A 55 14.16 0.40 -20.17
N SER A 56 13.07 0.85 -20.79
CA SER A 56 12.97 1.08 -22.23
C SER A 56 13.33 2.49 -22.66
N ALA A 57 13.52 3.42 -21.73
CA ALA A 57 13.92 4.79 -22.03
C ALA A 57 15.36 4.83 -22.61
N GLU A 58 15.48 5.35 -23.83
CA GLU A 58 16.77 5.44 -24.54
C GLU A 58 17.56 6.67 -24.10
N ASP A 59 16.86 7.78 -23.84
CA ASP A 59 17.45 9.05 -23.48
C ASP A 59 17.65 9.20 -21.96
N GLU A 60 18.79 9.77 -21.54
CA GLU A 60 19.09 10.06 -20.14
C GLU A 60 18.03 10.93 -19.42
N PRO A 61 17.54 12.05 -19.99
CA PRO A 61 16.48 12.84 -19.34
C PRO A 61 15.16 12.10 -19.24
N GLU A 62 14.79 11.31 -20.25
CA GLU A 62 13.58 10.50 -20.25
C GLU A 62 13.66 9.40 -19.19
N ARG A 63 14.81 8.72 -19.10
CA ARG A 63 15.07 7.71 -18.08
C ARG A 63 15.01 8.28 -16.66
N GLN A 64 15.49 9.50 -16.45
CA GLN A 64 15.34 10.18 -15.15
C GLN A 64 13.88 10.52 -14.82
N TYR A 65 13.11 10.95 -15.83
CA TYR A 65 11.68 11.22 -15.67
C TYR A 65 10.90 9.94 -15.33
N GLU A 66 11.10 8.86 -16.09
CA GLU A 66 10.42 7.58 -15.85
C GLU A 66 10.84 6.94 -14.54
N PHE A 67 12.10 7.10 -14.12
CA PHE A 67 12.54 6.72 -12.78
C PHE A 67 11.79 7.51 -11.70
N SER A 68 11.52 8.79 -11.95
CA SER A 68 10.79 9.62 -11.01
C SER A 68 9.34 9.16 -10.85
N GLU A 69 8.70 8.77 -11.95
CA GLU A 69 7.36 8.19 -11.95
C GLU A 69 7.31 6.84 -11.22
N LEU A 70 8.32 5.99 -11.40
CA LEU A 70 8.45 4.73 -10.66
C LEU A 70 8.53 4.97 -9.15
N MET A 71 9.35 5.93 -8.73
CA MET A 71 9.50 6.29 -7.31
C MET A 71 8.25 6.93 -6.72
N ASN A 72 7.52 7.74 -7.50
CA ASN A 72 6.22 8.29 -7.10
C ASN A 72 5.19 7.18 -6.87
N LEU A 73 5.14 6.19 -7.78
CA LEU A 73 4.26 5.05 -7.62
C LEU A 73 4.63 4.21 -6.40
N LEU A 74 5.93 4.04 -6.13
CA LEU A 74 6.42 3.38 -4.92
C LEU A 74 5.97 4.09 -3.64
N GLU A 75 6.05 5.42 -3.62
CA GLU A 75 5.56 6.25 -2.51
C GLU A 75 4.05 6.06 -2.27
N ILE A 76 3.25 6.04 -3.35
CA ILE A 76 1.80 5.80 -3.27
C ILE A 76 1.51 4.38 -2.74
N GLY A 77 2.22 3.36 -3.25
CA GLY A 77 2.09 1.99 -2.77
C GLY A 77 2.40 1.85 -1.28
N CYS A 78 3.47 2.48 -0.80
CA CYS A 78 3.81 2.53 0.61
C CYS A 78 2.73 3.25 1.44
N ALA A 79 2.16 4.36 0.93
CA ALA A 79 1.08 5.08 1.62
C ALA A 79 -0.17 4.21 1.76
N ILE A 80 -0.62 3.55 0.69
CA ILE A 80 -1.77 2.64 0.69
C ILE A 80 -1.57 1.50 1.71
N TYR A 81 -0.35 0.94 1.79
CA TYR A 81 -0.04 -0.09 2.77
C TYR A 81 -0.13 0.45 4.21
N LEU A 82 0.41 1.65 4.47
CA LEU A 82 0.42 2.27 5.79
C LEU A 82 -0.98 2.71 6.26
N GLU A 83 -1.86 3.10 5.33
CA GLU A 83 -3.25 3.46 5.63
C GLU A 83 -4.13 2.27 6.04
N GLY A 84 -3.67 1.03 5.84
CA GLY A 84 -4.46 -0.15 6.18
C GLY A 84 -5.55 -0.49 5.16
N SER A 85 -5.52 0.14 3.98
CA SER A 85 -6.46 -0.07 2.88
C SER A 85 -6.41 -1.49 2.28
N LEU A 86 -5.37 -2.25 2.61
CA LEU A 86 -5.19 -3.66 2.25
C LEU A 86 -5.36 -4.54 3.48
N SER A 87 -6.11 -5.64 3.34
CA SER A 87 -6.38 -6.61 4.41
C SER A 87 -6.05 -8.05 4.01
N GLY A 88 -5.72 -8.87 5.00
CA GLY A 88 -5.39 -10.30 4.82
C GLY A 88 -4.25 -10.52 3.83
N VAL A 89 -4.41 -11.52 2.96
CA VAL A 89 -3.40 -11.93 1.96
C VAL A 89 -2.96 -10.77 1.05
N SER A 90 -3.87 -9.87 0.66
CA SER A 90 -3.50 -8.72 -0.19
C SER A 90 -2.51 -7.78 0.49
N ARG A 91 -2.60 -7.66 1.82
CA ARG A 91 -1.66 -6.86 2.60
C ARG A 91 -0.28 -7.51 2.66
N GLU A 92 -0.24 -8.83 2.90
CA GLU A 92 1.00 -9.61 2.93
C GLU A 92 1.71 -9.55 1.57
N LEU A 93 0.98 -9.73 0.48
CA LEU A 93 1.52 -9.62 -0.87
C LEU A 93 2.04 -8.21 -1.18
N ALA A 94 1.34 -7.17 -0.77
CA ALA A 94 1.82 -5.80 -0.94
C ALA A 94 3.10 -5.54 -0.13
N GLU A 95 3.19 -6.06 1.09
CA GLU A 95 4.38 -5.96 1.92
C GLU A 95 5.60 -6.58 1.23
N GLU A 96 5.46 -7.82 0.77
CA GLU A 96 6.52 -8.55 0.07
C GLU A 96 6.90 -7.85 -1.23
N TYR A 97 5.92 -7.40 -2.01
CA TYR A 97 6.17 -6.72 -3.28
C TYR A 97 6.91 -5.39 -3.10
N LEU A 98 6.45 -4.54 -2.18
CA LEU A 98 7.08 -3.25 -1.90
C LEU A 98 8.50 -3.46 -1.33
N GLY A 99 8.67 -4.44 -0.44
CA GLY A 99 9.98 -4.81 0.10
C GLY A 99 10.94 -5.31 -0.99
N ASN A 100 10.47 -6.18 -1.88
CA ASN A 100 11.28 -6.68 -3.01
C ASN A 100 11.65 -5.56 -3.97
N THR A 101 10.72 -4.64 -4.27
CA THR A 101 11.00 -3.48 -5.13
C THR A 101 12.06 -2.56 -4.52
N LEU A 102 11.99 -2.31 -3.21
CA LEU A 102 13.00 -1.54 -2.47
C LEU A 102 14.36 -2.25 -2.45
N SER A 103 14.39 -3.58 -2.30
CA SER A 103 15.61 -4.38 -2.42
C SER A 103 16.23 -4.27 -3.82
N LEU A 104 15.42 -4.33 -4.87
CA LEU A 104 15.91 -4.19 -6.25
C LEU A 104 16.54 -2.81 -6.46
N LEU A 105 15.89 -1.75 -6.00
CA LEU A 105 16.43 -0.39 -6.01
C LEU A 105 17.74 -0.28 -5.21
N GLU A 106 17.86 -1.01 -4.08
CA GLU A 106 19.09 -1.05 -3.28
C GLU A 106 20.26 -1.70 -4.03
N THR A 107 19.98 -2.79 -4.76
CA THR A 107 20.99 -3.53 -5.53
C THR A 107 21.41 -2.83 -6.82
N ASN A 108 20.59 -1.90 -7.34
CA ASN A 108 20.86 -1.17 -8.57
C ASN A 108 21.59 0.16 -8.28
N GLN A 109 22.87 0.23 -8.64
CA GLN A 109 23.71 1.42 -8.40
C GLN A 109 23.22 2.67 -9.17
N ASP A 110 22.66 2.50 -10.36
CA ASP A 110 22.09 3.60 -11.15
C ASP A 110 20.82 4.14 -10.50
N ALA A 111 19.95 3.26 -10.00
CA ALA A 111 18.77 3.70 -9.24
C ALA A 111 19.17 4.51 -7.99
N ARG A 112 20.20 4.06 -7.26
CA ARG A 112 20.67 4.76 -6.06
C ARG A 112 21.24 6.15 -6.33
N SER A 113 22.01 6.31 -7.41
CA SER A 113 22.57 7.63 -7.75
C SER A 113 21.49 8.63 -8.14
N ARG A 114 20.35 8.15 -8.68
CA ARG A 114 19.20 8.98 -9.09
C ARG A 114 18.28 9.39 -7.93
N ILE A 115 18.21 8.61 -6.85
CA ILE A 115 17.36 8.95 -5.69
C ILE A 115 17.81 10.23 -4.98
N GLY A 116 19.12 10.44 -4.87
CA GLY A 116 19.69 11.62 -4.18
C GLY A 116 19.19 12.94 -4.75
N PRO A 117 19.36 13.21 -6.06
CA PRO A 117 18.89 14.42 -6.73
C PRO A 117 17.38 14.66 -6.63
N MET A 118 16.58 13.61 -6.46
CA MET A 118 15.13 13.73 -6.37
C MET A 118 14.63 14.29 -5.03
N ARG A 119 15.47 14.33 -4.00
CA ARG A 119 15.11 14.80 -2.65
C ARG A 119 15.07 16.33 -2.57
N HIS A 120 14.18 16.94 -3.35
CA HIS A 120 13.99 18.39 -3.39
C HIS A 120 13.26 18.95 -2.15
N SER A 121 12.56 18.09 -1.38
CA SER A 121 11.83 18.46 -0.17
C SER A 121 12.10 17.48 0.96
N PRO A 122 12.09 17.92 2.24
CA PRO A 122 12.12 17.02 3.40
C PRO A 122 10.95 16.03 3.42
N THR A 123 9.86 16.32 2.71
CA THR A 123 8.69 15.44 2.61
C THR A 123 8.74 14.48 1.42
N THR A 124 9.70 14.61 0.51
CA THR A 124 9.86 13.67 -0.60
C THR A 124 10.16 12.28 -0.04
N PHE A 125 9.45 11.25 -0.51
CA PHE A 125 9.57 9.86 -0.07
C PHE A 125 9.29 9.62 1.42
N LYS A 126 8.35 10.39 2.00
CA LYS A 126 7.94 10.27 3.40
C LYS A 126 7.38 8.88 3.70
N TYR A 127 6.51 8.35 2.85
CA TYR A 127 5.83 7.08 3.07
C TYR A 127 6.75 5.88 2.82
N ILE A 128 7.69 5.97 1.86
CA ILE A 128 8.77 4.99 1.72
C ILE A 128 9.61 4.92 3.00
N ARG A 129 10.01 6.07 3.57
CA ARG A 129 10.72 6.09 4.86
C ARG A 129 9.92 5.42 5.97
N GLN A 130 8.65 5.80 6.12
CA GLN A 130 7.79 5.24 7.16
C GLN A 130 7.58 3.74 6.98
N PHE A 131 7.44 3.28 5.74
CA PHE A 131 7.37 1.87 5.39
C PHE A 131 8.64 1.13 5.80
N LEU A 132 9.83 1.67 5.47
CA LEU A 132 11.11 1.09 5.87
C LEU A 132 11.28 1.00 7.39
N VAL A 133 10.83 2.01 8.15
CA VAL A 133 10.81 1.95 9.63
C VAL A 133 9.85 0.86 10.13
N CYS A 134 8.68 0.73 9.50
CA CYS A 134 7.71 -0.32 9.81
C CYS A 134 8.29 -1.72 9.56
N MET A 135 9.01 -1.90 8.45
CA MET A 135 9.64 -3.17 8.07
C MET A 135 10.89 -3.49 8.89
N GLY A 136 11.70 -2.50 9.26
CA GLY A 136 12.86 -2.69 10.13
C GLY A 136 12.49 -3.18 11.53
N ARG A 137 11.27 -2.89 12.00
CA ARG A 137 10.70 -3.47 13.24
C ARG A 137 10.29 -4.95 13.09
N LYS A 138 10.18 -5.46 11.86
CA LYS A 138 9.78 -6.83 11.51
C LYS A 138 10.95 -7.72 11.05
N GLU A 139 12.20 -7.33 11.33
CA GLU A 139 13.43 -8.05 10.96
C GLU A 139 13.78 -8.08 9.45
N HIS A 140 13.05 -7.38 8.58
CA HIS A 140 13.47 -7.14 7.19
C HIS A 140 14.39 -5.90 7.10
N LEU A 141 15.69 -6.13 7.33
CA LEU A 141 16.74 -5.11 7.26
C LEU A 141 17.03 -4.67 5.82
N HIS A 142 16.36 -3.61 5.37
CA HIS A 142 16.72 -2.90 4.14
C HIS A 142 17.80 -1.85 4.42
N LYS A 143 18.97 -1.95 3.77
CA LYS A 143 20.08 -0.99 3.98
C LYS A 143 19.85 0.31 3.20
N ILE A 144 18.92 0.33 2.24
CA ILE A 144 18.50 1.55 1.53
C ILE A 144 17.80 2.59 2.41
N ALA A 145 17.40 2.24 3.64
CA ALA A 145 16.86 3.21 4.61
C ALA A 145 17.75 4.45 4.73
N VAL A 146 19.08 4.30 4.69
CA VAL A 146 20.03 5.43 4.74
C VAL A 146 19.91 6.36 3.53
N ALA A 147 19.65 5.85 2.33
CA ALA A 147 19.47 6.68 1.13
C ALA A 147 18.21 7.55 1.19
N PHE A 148 17.20 7.11 1.94
CA PHE A 148 15.94 7.83 2.12
C PHE A 148 15.91 8.73 3.36
N LEU A 149 16.79 8.52 4.34
CA LEU A 149 16.87 9.29 5.58
C LEU A 149 17.60 10.64 5.37
N PRO A 150 17.18 11.72 6.06
CA PRO A 150 17.94 12.97 6.06
C PRO A 150 19.36 12.75 6.58
N ASP A 151 20.36 13.31 5.89
CA ASP A 151 21.69 13.50 6.48
C ASP A 151 21.48 14.39 7.71
N GLN A 152 21.94 13.92 8.88
CA GLN A 152 21.96 14.75 10.09
C GLN A 152 22.98 15.88 9.95
#